data_AF-A0A2D0IW70-F1
#
_entry.id   AF-A0A2D0IW70-F1
#
_cell.length_a   1.000
_cell.length_b   1.000
_cell.length_c   1.000
_cell.angle_alpha   90.00
_cell.angle_beta   90.00
_cell.angle_gamma   90.00
#
_symmetry.space_group_name_H-M   'P 1'
#
loop_
_entity.id
_entity.type
_entity.pdbx_description
1 polymer ?
#
loop_
_entity_poly.entity_id
_entity_poly.type
_entity_poly.pdbx_seq_one_letter_code
_entity_poly.pdbx_strand_id
1 'polypeptide(L)'
;MRNHEQNTIEIRGARQNNLKGIDLYIPKNVITVFTGVSGSGKSSLVFGTIAAESQRQLNDTFPPYIRHRLPYYGQPDVDEINNLTTAIIINQKRIGENVRSTVGTASDIYTLLRLLFSRVGKPFVGYSNIFSFNHPSGMCPNCEGLGIASNIDIERLVNENKSLNEGAIQYSTFAPGTWRWRRYVHSGLFDNDKKIADYTTEEHRLLLYADNVVPTTPSPDWPKSARFEGVITRFTRSYLVKDSKEHKSEEFQDIVSMKLCSVCHGQRLNKRIRSCLIQGKSIGDCVDIPIVELRQFIATLNDPSVNTLLNA
;
A
#
# COMPACT_ATOMS: atom_id res chain seq x y z
N MET A 1 14.03 -43.88 -27.24
CA MET A 1 13.38 -43.00 -28.24
C MET A 1 12.32 -42.19 -27.53
N ARG A 2 12.50 -40.88 -27.33
CA ARG A 2 11.43 -40.00 -26.80
C ARG A 2 10.51 -39.69 -27.98
N ASN A 3 9.22 -40.01 -27.88
CA ASN A 3 8.25 -39.73 -28.94
C ASN A 3 8.28 -38.24 -29.29
N HIS A 4 8.61 -37.92 -30.54
CA HIS A 4 8.64 -36.56 -31.08
C HIS A 4 7.25 -35.89 -31.12
N GLU A 5 6.17 -36.66 -30.95
CA GLU A 5 4.77 -36.22 -31.06
C GLU A 5 4.28 -35.34 -29.88
N GLN A 6 5.01 -35.23 -28.77
CA GLN A 6 4.59 -34.42 -27.62
C GLN A 6 5.28 -33.05 -27.50
N ASN A 7 6.12 -32.69 -28.47
CA ASN A 7 6.95 -31.47 -28.40
C ASN A 7 6.26 -30.20 -28.94
N THR A 8 5.00 -30.30 -29.36
CA THR A 8 4.19 -29.19 -29.86
C THR A 8 2.88 -29.12 -29.09
N ILE A 9 2.42 -27.91 -28.74
CA ILE A 9 1.04 -27.65 -28.33
C ILE A 9 0.24 -27.53 -29.61
N GLU A 10 -0.78 -28.35 -29.77
CA GLU A 10 -1.61 -28.36 -30.98
C GLU A 10 -2.96 -27.77 -30.64
N ILE A 11 -3.43 -26.84 -31.46
CA ILE A 11 -4.70 -26.15 -31.30
C ILE A 11 -5.45 -26.35 -32.61
N ARG A 12 -6.69 -26.85 -32.53
CA ARG A 12 -7.55 -27.06 -33.70
C ARG A 12 -8.85 -26.30 -33.55
N GLY A 13 -9.24 -25.60 -34.62
CA GLY A 13 -10.51 -24.91 -34.73
C GLY A 13 -10.74 -23.82 -33.69
N ALA A 14 -9.72 -23.05 -33.31
CA ALA A 14 -9.91 -21.97 -32.33
C ALA A 14 -10.81 -20.85 -32.89
N ARG A 15 -11.91 -20.56 -32.18
CA ARG A 15 -12.96 -19.60 -32.55
C ARG A 15 -13.25 -18.54 -31.48
N GLN A 16 -12.53 -18.57 -30.37
CA GLN A 16 -12.72 -17.61 -29.27
C GLN A 16 -12.73 -16.15 -29.77
N ASN A 17 -13.81 -15.43 -29.45
CA ASN A 17 -14.09 -14.05 -29.88
C ASN A 17 -14.13 -13.88 -31.41
N ASN A 18 -13.03 -13.45 -32.00
CA ASN A 18 -12.92 -13.08 -33.42
C ASN A 18 -11.95 -13.98 -34.21
N LEU A 19 -11.54 -15.09 -33.61
CA LEU A 19 -10.76 -16.13 -34.31
C LEU A 19 -11.66 -16.84 -35.32
N LYS A 20 -11.09 -17.21 -36.48
CA LYS A 20 -11.84 -17.76 -37.62
C LYS A 20 -11.64 -19.27 -37.78
N GLY A 21 -11.69 -20.03 -36.69
CA GLY A 21 -11.46 -21.48 -36.72
C GLY A 21 -10.04 -21.83 -37.13
N ILE A 22 -9.06 -21.26 -36.42
CA ILE A 22 -7.65 -21.41 -36.79
C ILE A 22 -7.04 -22.67 -36.16
N ASP A 23 -6.16 -23.31 -36.92
CA ASP A 23 -5.30 -24.40 -36.45
C ASP A 23 -3.87 -23.87 -36.25
N LEU A 24 -3.23 -24.27 -35.16
CA LEU A 24 -1.88 -23.83 -34.82
C LEU A 24 -1.09 -24.91 -34.08
N TYR A 25 0.21 -24.98 -34.41
CA TYR A 25 1.18 -25.82 -33.72
C TYR A 25 2.24 -24.92 -33.08
N ILE A 26 2.34 -24.93 -31.75
CA ILE A 26 3.29 -24.13 -30.98
C ILE A 26 4.41 -25.05 -30.47
N PRO A 27 5.66 -24.89 -30.94
CA PRO A 27 6.78 -25.69 -30.42
C PRO A 27 7.04 -25.39 -28.94
N LYS A 28 7.28 -26.45 -28.16
CA LYS A 28 7.69 -26.35 -26.76
C LYS A 28 9.19 -26.06 -26.67
N ASN A 29 9.61 -25.54 -25.51
CA ASN A 29 11.02 -25.25 -25.19
C ASN A 29 11.69 -24.20 -26.10
N VAL A 30 10.88 -23.35 -26.77
CA VAL A 30 11.37 -22.22 -27.55
C VAL A 30 10.53 -20.98 -27.25
N ILE A 31 11.11 -19.80 -27.46
CA ILE A 31 10.40 -18.53 -27.30
C ILE A 31 9.50 -18.33 -28.54
N THR A 32 8.20 -18.47 -28.36
CA THR A 32 7.20 -18.20 -29.40
C THR A 32 6.65 -16.79 -29.23
N VAL A 33 6.67 -15.99 -30.30
CA VAL A 33 6.17 -14.61 -30.30
C VAL A 33 4.92 -14.51 -31.18
N PHE A 34 3.81 -14.05 -30.60
CA PHE A 34 2.58 -13.75 -31.34
C PHE A 34 2.55 -12.26 -31.72
N THR A 35 2.57 -11.97 -33.03
CA THR A 35 2.59 -10.60 -33.56
C THR A 35 1.41 -10.34 -34.51
N GLY A 36 1.09 -9.06 -34.75
CA GLY A 36 0.00 -8.61 -35.61
C GLY A 36 -0.71 -7.34 -35.12
N VAL A 37 -1.53 -6.72 -35.98
CA VAL A 37 -2.25 -5.46 -35.72
C VAL A 37 -3.21 -5.54 -34.53
N SER A 38 -3.56 -4.41 -33.91
CA SER A 38 -4.56 -4.38 -32.84
C SER A 38 -5.88 -5.02 -33.30
N GLY A 39 -6.52 -5.79 -32.42
CA GLY A 39 -7.74 -6.52 -32.76
C GLY A 39 -7.55 -7.78 -33.62
N SER A 40 -6.33 -8.17 -34.01
CA SER A 40 -6.10 -9.36 -34.85
C SER A 40 -6.39 -10.73 -34.19
N GLY A 41 -6.86 -10.75 -32.93
CA GLY A 41 -7.16 -11.98 -32.19
C GLY A 41 -6.01 -12.58 -31.37
N LYS A 42 -4.84 -11.93 -31.31
CA LYS A 42 -3.68 -12.39 -30.49
C LYS A 42 -4.06 -12.69 -29.04
N SER A 43 -4.73 -11.75 -28.38
CA SER A 43 -5.15 -11.89 -26.99
C SER A 43 -6.25 -12.94 -26.83
N SER A 44 -7.14 -13.06 -27.83
CA SER A 44 -8.16 -14.12 -27.87
C SER A 44 -7.53 -15.51 -27.92
N LEU A 45 -6.46 -15.68 -28.71
CA LEU A 45 -5.72 -16.93 -28.81
C LEU A 45 -4.89 -17.21 -27.54
N VAL A 46 -4.00 -16.28 -27.15
CA VAL A 46 -3.06 -16.49 -26.04
C VAL A 46 -3.77 -16.55 -24.69
N PHE A 47 -4.56 -15.54 -24.36
CA PHE A 47 -5.20 -15.45 -23.04
C PHE A 47 -6.58 -16.09 -23.03
N GLY A 48 -7.39 -15.82 -24.06
CA GLY A 48 -8.77 -16.29 -24.14
C GLY A 48 -8.92 -17.78 -24.45
N THR A 49 -7.91 -18.41 -25.07
CA THR A 49 -7.96 -19.82 -25.49
C THR A 49 -6.92 -20.64 -24.74
N ILE A 50 -5.63 -20.43 -25.02
CA ILE A 50 -4.54 -21.27 -24.49
C ILE A 50 -4.45 -21.15 -22.96
N ALA A 51 -4.35 -19.92 -22.44
CA ALA A 51 -4.20 -19.73 -21.01
C ALA A 51 -5.49 -20.05 -20.25
N ALA A 52 -6.66 -19.71 -20.81
CA ALA A 52 -7.95 -20.05 -20.23
C ALA A 52 -8.13 -21.57 -20.09
N GLU A 53 -7.87 -22.34 -21.14
CA GLU A 53 -7.97 -23.80 -21.08
C GLU A 53 -6.95 -24.40 -20.10
N SER A 54 -5.72 -23.90 -20.12
CA SER A 54 -4.67 -24.37 -19.21
C SER A 54 -5.02 -24.13 -17.74
N GLN A 55 -5.55 -22.94 -17.42
CA GLN A 55 -5.99 -22.61 -16.07
C GLN A 55 -7.25 -23.40 -15.68
N ARG A 56 -8.17 -23.66 -16.62
CA ARG A 56 -9.34 -24.50 -16.40
C ARG A 56 -8.94 -25.93 -16.02
N GLN A 57 -8.05 -26.55 -16.80
CA GLN A 57 -7.51 -27.89 -16.51
C GLN A 57 -6.75 -27.93 -15.19
N LEU A 58 -5.97 -26.89 -14.87
CA LEU A 58 -5.30 -26.76 -13.57
C LEU A 58 -6.32 -26.69 -12.42
N ASN A 59 -7.36 -25.87 -12.56
CA ASN A 59 -8.44 -25.76 -11.55
C ASN A 59 -9.14 -27.11 -11.31
N ASP A 60 -9.26 -27.95 -12.33
CA ASP A 60 -9.88 -29.28 -12.24
C ASP A 60 -9.04 -30.29 -11.44
N THR A 61 -7.75 -30.04 -11.24
CA THR A 61 -6.89 -30.85 -10.36
C THR A 61 -7.10 -30.58 -8.87
N PHE A 62 -7.74 -29.45 -8.52
CA PHE A 62 -8.00 -29.10 -7.13
C PHE A 62 -9.30 -29.75 -6.60
N PRO A 63 -9.38 -30.02 -5.28
CA PRO A 63 -10.60 -30.49 -4.64
C PRO A 63 -11.79 -29.55 -4.86
N PRO A 64 -13.04 -30.06 -4.92
CA PRO A 64 -14.24 -29.25 -5.17
C PRO A 64 -14.36 -28.01 -4.29
N TYR A 65 -14.01 -28.13 -3.00
CA TYR A 65 -14.02 -27.01 -2.04
C TYR A 65 -13.13 -25.82 -2.46
N ILE A 66 -11.95 -26.09 -3.03
CA ILE A 66 -11.04 -25.05 -3.51
C ILE A 66 -11.51 -24.54 -4.87
N ARG A 67 -11.98 -25.44 -5.74
CA ARG A 67 -12.44 -25.10 -7.09
C ARG A 67 -13.52 -24.02 -7.12
N HIS A 68 -14.48 -24.05 -6.19
CA HIS A 68 -15.52 -23.02 -6.05
C HIS A 68 -15.00 -21.63 -5.63
N ARG A 69 -13.74 -21.51 -5.21
CA ARG A 69 -13.09 -20.25 -4.83
C ARG A 69 -12.01 -19.80 -5.82
N LEU A 70 -11.65 -20.63 -6.78
CA LEU A 70 -10.70 -20.27 -7.82
C LEU A 70 -11.40 -19.42 -8.88
N PRO A 71 -10.65 -18.56 -9.61
CA PRO A 71 -11.22 -17.83 -10.73
C PRO A 71 -11.84 -18.80 -11.74
N TYR A 72 -13.07 -18.52 -12.14
CA TYR A 72 -13.72 -19.31 -13.19
C TYR A 72 -13.21 -18.87 -14.56
N TYR A 73 -12.55 -19.79 -15.25
CA TYR A 73 -12.21 -19.65 -16.65
C TYR A 73 -13.25 -20.44 -17.45
N GLY A 74 -14.06 -19.74 -18.26
CA GLY A 74 -15.00 -20.41 -19.14
C GLY A 74 -14.26 -21.35 -20.10
N GLN A 75 -14.93 -22.43 -20.52
CA GLN A 75 -14.40 -23.28 -21.57
C GLN A 75 -14.28 -22.45 -22.86
N PRO A 76 -13.08 -22.33 -23.44
CA PRO A 76 -12.91 -21.56 -24.66
C PRO A 76 -13.55 -22.27 -25.87
N ASP A 77 -13.96 -21.48 -26.87
CA ASP A 77 -14.47 -22.02 -28.13
C ASP A 77 -13.31 -22.47 -29.03
N VAL A 78 -13.01 -23.78 -28.96
CA VAL A 78 -11.95 -24.49 -29.68
C VAL A 78 -12.37 -25.95 -29.83
N ASP A 79 -12.00 -26.61 -30.93
CA ASP A 79 -12.36 -28.02 -31.14
C ASP A 79 -11.50 -28.95 -30.30
N GLU A 80 -10.18 -28.72 -30.32
CA GLU A 80 -9.23 -29.58 -29.61
C GLU A 80 -7.97 -28.80 -29.25
N ILE A 81 -7.42 -29.06 -28.05
CA ILE A 81 -6.08 -28.63 -27.68
C ILE A 81 -5.31 -29.83 -27.13
N ASN A 82 -4.27 -30.25 -27.85
CA ASN A 82 -3.40 -31.34 -27.45
C ASN A 82 -2.09 -30.83 -26.86
N ASN A 83 -1.50 -31.64 -25.98
CA ASN A 83 -0.18 -31.42 -25.40
C ASN A 83 -0.04 -30.10 -24.63
N LEU A 84 -1.14 -29.53 -24.14
CA LEU A 84 -1.14 -28.28 -23.38
C LEU A 84 -0.40 -28.44 -22.05
N THR A 85 0.43 -27.46 -21.69
CA THR A 85 1.11 -27.40 -20.40
C THR A 85 0.47 -26.35 -19.51
N THR A 86 0.74 -26.41 -18.20
CA THR A 86 0.31 -25.39 -17.25
C THR A 86 0.86 -24.01 -17.66
N ALA A 87 -0.03 -23.04 -17.82
CA ALA A 87 0.29 -21.69 -18.25
C ALA A 87 0.33 -20.73 -17.06
N ILE A 88 1.48 -20.08 -16.88
CA ILE A 88 1.64 -18.98 -15.93
C ILE A 88 1.49 -17.67 -16.71
N ILE A 89 0.47 -16.90 -16.38
CA ILE A 89 0.16 -15.64 -17.05
C ILE A 89 0.95 -14.51 -16.39
N ILE A 90 1.85 -13.88 -17.16
CA ILE A 90 2.52 -12.65 -16.76
C ILE A 90 1.91 -11.51 -17.59
N ASN A 91 1.26 -10.54 -16.93
CA ASN A 91 0.60 -9.42 -17.56
C ASN A 91 0.96 -8.09 -16.86
N GLN A 92 0.44 -6.98 -17.40
CA GLN A 92 0.69 -5.64 -16.87
C GLN A 92 -0.34 -5.20 -15.80
N LYS A 93 -1.10 -6.13 -15.20
CA LYS A 93 -1.99 -5.76 -14.10
C LYS A 93 -1.16 -5.20 -12.95
N ARG A 94 -1.60 -4.08 -12.37
CA ARG A 94 -0.91 -3.47 -11.23
C ARG A 94 -0.84 -4.48 -10.09
N ILE A 95 0.36 -4.66 -9.54
CA ILE A 95 0.56 -5.32 -8.26
C ILE A 95 -0.16 -4.44 -7.22
N GLY A 96 -0.97 -5.05 -6.35
CA GLY A 96 -2.08 -4.40 -5.63
C GLY A 96 -1.80 -3.05 -4.94
N GLU A 97 -2.87 -2.30 -4.66
CA GLU A 97 -2.83 -0.91 -4.17
C GLU A 97 -2.50 -0.74 -2.68
N ASN A 98 -2.10 -1.80 -1.97
CA ASN A 98 -1.82 -1.71 -0.55
C ASN A 98 -0.56 -0.89 -0.28
N VAL A 99 -0.69 0.25 0.41
CA VAL A 99 0.41 1.16 0.78
C VAL A 99 1.52 0.49 1.61
N ARG A 100 1.24 -0.64 2.26
CA ARG A 100 2.23 -1.44 2.98
C ARG A 100 2.92 -2.49 2.11
N SER A 101 2.45 -2.77 0.90
CA SER A 101 3.16 -3.62 -0.07
C SER A 101 4.31 -2.84 -0.70
N THR A 102 5.52 -3.36 -0.53
CA THR A 102 6.74 -2.86 -1.17
C THR A 102 7.32 -3.90 -2.11
N VAL A 103 8.26 -3.48 -2.97
CA VAL A 103 9.04 -4.40 -3.82
C VAL A 103 9.66 -5.51 -3.00
N GLY A 104 10.27 -5.19 -1.85
CA GLY A 104 10.90 -6.17 -0.97
C GLY A 104 9.93 -7.19 -0.37
N THR A 105 8.66 -6.81 -0.13
CA THR A 105 7.63 -7.78 0.30
C THR A 105 7.09 -8.61 -0.86
N ALA A 106 6.99 -8.03 -2.06
CA ALA A 106 6.49 -8.73 -3.25
C ALA A 106 7.50 -9.76 -3.79
N SER A 107 8.79 -9.50 -3.61
CA SER A 107 9.89 -10.40 -4.03
C SER A 107 10.36 -11.35 -2.94
N ASP A 108 9.75 -11.33 -1.75
CA ASP A 108 10.20 -12.04 -0.55
C ASP A 108 11.63 -11.75 -0.05
N ILE A 109 12.37 -10.85 -0.68
CA ILE A 109 13.70 -10.41 -0.24
C ILE A 109 13.63 -9.88 1.20
N TYR A 110 12.59 -9.12 1.52
CA TYR A 110 12.40 -8.61 2.88
C TYR A 110 12.10 -9.74 3.88
N THR A 111 11.44 -10.82 3.48
CA THR A 111 11.23 -12.00 4.32
C THR A 111 12.56 -12.66 4.68
N LEU A 112 13.45 -12.81 3.70
CA LEU A 112 14.79 -13.37 3.93
C LEU A 112 15.66 -12.44 4.79
N LEU A 113 15.61 -11.12 4.56
CA LEU A 113 16.31 -10.14 5.40
C LEU A 113 15.82 -10.19 6.86
N ARG A 114 14.51 -10.29 7.09
CA ARG A 114 13.97 -10.43 8.46
C ARG A 114 14.48 -11.67 9.16
N LEU A 115 14.57 -12.79 8.43
CA LEU A 115 15.14 -14.02 8.96
C LEU A 115 16.63 -13.83 9.30
N LEU A 116 17.42 -13.24 8.39
CA LEU A 116 18.83 -12.93 8.58
C LEU A 116 19.05 -12.11 9.86
N PHE A 117 18.40 -10.95 9.97
CA PHE A 117 18.51 -10.07 11.14
C PHE A 117 18.08 -10.74 12.45
N SER A 118 17.08 -11.61 12.41
CA SER A 118 16.64 -12.35 13.60
C SER A 118 17.65 -13.38 14.12
N ARG A 119 18.59 -13.83 13.28
CA ARG A 119 19.57 -14.86 13.62
C ARG A 119 20.91 -14.28 14.02
N VAL A 120 21.41 -13.32 13.25
CA VAL A 120 22.78 -12.80 13.41
C VAL A 120 22.85 -11.34 13.85
N GLY A 121 21.73 -10.62 13.81
CA GLY A 121 21.67 -9.20 14.19
C GLY A 121 21.90 -8.99 15.69
N LYS A 122 22.62 -7.92 16.03
CA LYS A 122 22.98 -7.57 17.42
C LYS A 122 22.55 -6.13 17.76
N PRO A 123 21.98 -5.89 18.97
CA PRO A 123 21.60 -6.87 19.97
C PRO A 123 20.44 -7.74 19.50
N PHE A 124 20.23 -8.87 20.16
CA PHE A 124 19.06 -9.70 19.90
C PHE A 124 17.80 -8.96 20.37
N VAL A 125 16.89 -8.70 19.44
CA VAL A 125 15.63 -7.99 19.73
C VAL A 125 14.41 -8.88 19.61
N GLY A 126 14.52 -10.06 18.99
CA GLY A 126 13.47 -11.06 18.83
C GLY A 126 13.56 -11.82 17.49
N TYR A 127 12.52 -12.57 17.16
CA TYR A 127 12.48 -13.42 15.97
C TYR A 127 11.95 -12.68 14.72
N SER A 128 12.00 -13.32 13.55
CA SER A 128 11.76 -12.69 12.23
C SER A 128 10.43 -11.93 12.09
N ASN A 129 9.39 -12.31 12.84
CA ASN A 129 8.08 -11.65 12.80
C ASN A 129 8.14 -10.18 13.24
N ILE A 130 8.92 -9.86 14.27
CA ILE A 130 8.99 -8.49 14.80
C ILE A 130 9.83 -7.55 13.94
N PHE A 131 10.59 -8.08 12.97
CA PHE A 131 11.27 -7.25 11.97
C PHE A 131 10.33 -6.83 10.83
N SER A 132 9.04 -7.19 10.89
CA SER A 132 8.05 -6.71 9.93
C SER A 132 7.47 -5.36 10.35
N PHE A 133 7.47 -4.39 9.44
CA PHE A 133 6.72 -3.15 9.61
C PHE A 133 5.20 -3.35 9.54
N ASN A 134 4.69 -4.55 9.24
CA ASN A 134 3.27 -4.90 9.36
C ASN A 134 2.90 -5.45 10.73
N HIS A 135 3.88 -5.79 11.58
CA HIS A 135 3.65 -6.35 12.90
C HIS A 135 3.66 -5.23 13.96
N PRO A 136 2.66 -5.14 14.86
CA PRO A 136 2.57 -4.07 15.86
C PRO A 136 3.84 -3.91 16.72
N SER A 137 4.46 -5.03 17.11
CA SER A 137 5.72 -5.02 17.88
C SER A 137 6.95 -4.56 17.09
N GLY A 138 6.86 -4.47 15.76
CA GLY A 138 7.96 -4.12 14.85
C GLY A 138 7.83 -2.75 14.21
N MET A 139 6.59 -2.37 13.87
CA MET A 139 6.28 -1.14 13.17
C MET A 139 6.60 0.10 14.00
N CYS A 140 6.94 1.18 13.31
CA CYS A 140 7.05 2.50 13.92
C CYS A 140 5.67 2.93 14.45
N PRO A 141 5.53 3.29 15.74
CA PRO A 141 4.24 3.68 16.30
C PRO A 141 3.72 5.02 15.75
N ASN A 142 4.61 5.89 15.26
CA ASN A 142 4.22 7.21 14.75
C ASN A 142 3.55 7.16 13.37
N CYS A 143 3.98 6.23 12.50
CA CYS A 143 3.45 6.10 11.14
C CYS A 143 2.79 4.75 10.89
N GLU A 144 2.63 3.92 11.93
CA GLU A 144 2.03 2.58 11.86
C GLU A 144 2.58 1.72 10.71
N GLY A 145 3.90 1.77 10.51
CA GLY A 145 4.58 1.00 9.47
C GLY A 145 4.45 1.54 8.04
N LEU A 146 3.90 2.72 7.83
CA LEU A 146 3.80 3.36 6.51
C LEU A 146 5.12 3.99 6.05
N GLY A 147 5.92 4.47 7.01
CA GLY A 147 7.19 5.18 6.74
C GLY A 147 7.01 6.65 6.39
N ILE A 148 5.81 7.02 5.98
CA ILE A 148 5.39 8.41 5.76
C ILE A 148 4.45 8.84 6.87
N ALA A 149 4.54 10.10 7.25
CA ALA A 149 3.56 10.75 8.11
C ALA A 149 2.84 11.81 7.28
N SER A 150 1.52 11.84 7.41
CA SER A 150 0.71 12.91 6.83
C SER A 150 1.02 14.18 7.62
N ASN A 151 1.68 15.14 6.98
CA ASN A 151 1.96 16.44 7.57
C ASN A 151 0.91 17.43 7.06
N ILE A 152 0.12 17.94 8.00
CA ILE A 152 -0.86 18.98 7.74
C ILE A 152 -0.08 20.30 7.60
N ASP A 153 -0.21 20.94 6.45
CA ASP A 153 0.24 22.31 6.24
C ASP A 153 -0.73 23.25 6.97
N ILE A 154 -0.29 23.79 8.10
CA ILE A 154 -1.12 24.62 8.98
C ILE A 154 -1.41 25.96 8.31
N GLU A 155 -0.45 26.52 7.57
CA GLU A 155 -0.59 27.81 6.88
C GLU A 155 -1.62 27.71 5.76
N ARG A 156 -1.70 26.54 5.09
CA ARG A 156 -2.76 26.27 4.12
C ARG A 156 -4.10 25.96 4.78
N LEU A 157 -4.11 25.25 5.91
CA LEU A 157 -5.35 24.87 6.60
C LEU A 157 -6.01 26.04 7.36
N VAL A 158 -5.22 26.99 7.88
CA VAL A 158 -5.71 28.10 8.71
C VAL A 158 -5.14 29.41 8.19
N ASN A 159 -6.02 30.26 7.69
CA ASN A 159 -5.69 31.60 7.23
C ASN A 159 -5.62 32.56 8.43
N GLU A 160 -4.41 32.99 8.78
CA GLU A 160 -4.17 33.86 9.93
C GLU A 160 -4.82 35.25 9.79
N ASN A 161 -5.08 35.71 8.57
CA ASN A 161 -5.62 37.05 8.31
C ASN A 161 -7.14 37.16 8.46
N LYS A 162 -7.83 36.04 8.74
CA LYS A 162 -9.28 35.96 8.90
C LYS A 162 -9.67 35.60 10.32
N SER A 163 -10.88 35.96 10.73
CA SER A 163 -11.50 35.47 11.96
C SER A 163 -12.21 34.12 11.75
N LEU A 164 -12.68 33.48 12.82
CA LEU A 164 -13.48 32.26 12.71
C LEU A 164 -14.79 32.51 11.93
N ASN A 165 -15.43 33.66 12.13
CA ASN A 165 -16.65 34.04 11.40
C ASN A 165 -16.40 34.31 9.91
N GLU A 166 -15.22 34.82 9.55
CA GLU A 166 -14.80 35.02 8.16
C GLU A 166 -14.33 33.73 7.46
N GLY A 167 -14.33 32.60 8.18
CA GLY A 167 -13.90 31.31 7.67
C GLY A 167 -12.38 31.17 7.61
N ALA A 168 -11.69 31.40 8.73
CA ALA A 168 -10.24 31.21 8.84
C ALA A 168 -9.78 29.77 8.48
N ILE A 169 -10.55 28.74 8.82
CA ILE A 169 -10.20 27.35 8.50
C ILE A 169 -10.50 27.07 7.02
N GLN A 170 -9.47 26.98 6.20
CA GLN A 170 -9.54 26.77 4.75
C GLN A 170 -9.77 25.29 4.40
N TYR A 171 -10.91 24.75 4.83
CA TYR A 171 -11.36 23.43 4.40
C TYR A 171 -12.89 23.38 4.38
N SER A 172 -13.47 22.86 3.30
CA SER A 172 -14.89 22.94 2.96
C SER A 172 -15.82 22.50 4.09
N THR A 173 -15.46 21.43 4.79
CA THR A 173 -16.25 20.92 5.93
C THR A 173 -16.21 21.81 7.19
N PHE A 174 -15.33 22.80 7.25
CA PHE A 174 -15.20 23.81 8.29
C PHE A 174 -15.63 25.21 7.84
N ALA A 175 -16.19 25.36 6.63
CA ALA A 175 -16.67 26.64 6.14
C ALA A 175 -17.77 27.22 7.06
N PRO A 176 -17.93 28.55 7.12
CA PRO A 176 -18.99 29.19 7.91
C PRO A 176 -20.38 28.61 7.65
N GLY A 177 -21.17 28.45 8.72
CA GLY A 177 -22.52 27.85 8.67
C GLY A 177 -22.56 26.32 8.72
N THR A 178 -21.45 25.63 8.42
CA THR A 178 -21.36 24.16 8.55
C THR A 178 -21.40 23.68 10.00
N TRP A 179 -21.78 22.42 10.18
CA TRP A 179 -21.82 21.79 11.51
C TRP A 179 -20.46 21.82 12.23
N ARG A 180 -19.34 21.63 11.52
CA ARG A 180 -18.02 21.63 12.19
C ARG A 180 -17.61 23.04 12.58
N TRP A 181 -17.85 24.03 11.74
CA TRP A 181 -17.62 25.43 12.08
C TRP A 181 -18.35 25.84 13.37
N ARG A 182 -19.61 25.42 13.54
CA ARG A 182 -20.40 25.63 14.76
C ARG A 182 -19.70 25.08 16.02
N ARG A 183 -18.89 24.02 15.90
CA ARG A 183 -18.11 23.45 17.03
C ARG A 183 -16.92 24.31 17.46
N TYR A 184 -16.58 25.35 16.73
CA TYR A 184 -15.55 26.31 17.12
C TYR A 184 -16.21 27.58 17.65
N VAL A 185 -17.13 28.16 16.87
CA VAL A 185 -17.77 29.45 17.19
C VAL A 185 -18.66 29.40 18.43
N HIS A 186 -19.43 28.32 18.63
CA HIS A 186 -20.32 28.18 19.78
C HIS A 186 -19.64 27.67 21.06
N SER A 187 -18.33 27.38 21.01
CA SER A 187 -17.58 26.88 22.17
C SER A 187 -17.44 27.93 23.27
N GLY A 188 -17.47 29.23 22.91
CA GLY A 188 -17.22 30.34 23.83
C GLY A 188 -15.79 30.39 24.37
N LEU A 189 -14.85 29.69 23.71
CA LEU A 189 -13.43 29.68 24.05
C LEU A 189 -12.63 30.76 23.32
N PHE A 190 -13.21 31.37 22.28
CA PHE A 190 -12.53 32.34 21.40
C PHE A 190 -13.42 33.55 21.17
N ASP A 191 -12.78 34.68 20.90
CA ASP A 191 -13.42 35.78 20.19
C ASP A 191 -13.50 35.41 18.69
N ASN A 192 -14.73 35.29 18.19
CA ASN A 192 -15.00 34.77 16.85
C ASN A 192 -14.79 35.80 15.74
N ASP A 193 -14.69 37.08 16.08
CA ASP A 193 -14.44 38.20 15.15
C ASP A 193 -12.97 38.65 15.19
N LYS A 194 -12.22 38.25 16.22
CA LYS A 194 -10.76 38.41 16.29
C LYS A 194 -10.08 37.58 15.20
N LYS A 195 -9.14 38.20 14.48
CA LYS A 195 -8.31 37.50 13.48
C LYS A 195 -7.38 36.50 14.15
N ILE A 196 -7.14 35.38 13.49
CA ILE A 196 -6.28 34.32 14.05
C ILE A 196 -4.85 34.83 14.28
N ALA A 197 -4.30 35.73 13.46
CA ALA A 197 -2.98 36.33 13.65
C ALA A 197 -2.82 37.08 14.99
N ASP A 198 -3.93 37.57 15.55
CA ASP A 198 -3.92 38.31 16.82
C ASP A 198 -4.11 37.39 18.04
N TYR A 199 -4.26 36.08 17.83
CA TYR A 199 -4.46 35.12 18.91
C TYR A 199 -3.20 35.02 19.77
N THR A 200 -3.40 34.85 21.08
CA THR A 200 -2.31 34.50 22.00
C THR A 200 -1.81 33.09 21.68
N THR A 201 -0.59 32.76 22.13
CA THR A 201 -0.02 31.41 21.95
C THR A 201 -0.93 30.31 22.53
N GLU A 202 -1.60 30.57 23.66
CA GLU A 202 -2.55 29.62 24.23
C GLU A 202 -3.85 29.51 23.42
N GLU A 203 -4.38 30.62 22.90
CA GLU A 203 -5.54 30.58 21.97
C GLU A 203 -5.20 29.79 20.70
N HIS A 204 -4.03 29.99 20.11
CA HIS A 204 -3.55 29.20 18.98
C HIS A 204 -3.44 27.71 19.32
N ARG A 205 -2.79 27.39 20.45
CA ARG A 205 -2.60 26.00 20.88
C ARG A 205 -3.94 25.31 21.14
N LEU A 206 -4.89 26.02 21.75
CA LEU A 206 -6.23 25.54 22.01
C LEU A 206 -6.98 25.31 20.69
N LEU A 207 -6.98 26.29 19.78
CA LEU A 207 -7.66 26.17 18.48
C LEU A 207 -7.13 25.00 17.66
N LEU A 208 -5.82 24.80 17.61
CA LEU A 208 -5.20 23.80 16.75
C LEU A 208 -5.16 22.41 17.39
N TYR A 209 -4.76 22.30 18.65
CA TYR A 209 -4.32 21.04 19.25
C TYR A 209 -5.13 20.59 20.47
N ALA A 210 -6.18 21.31 20.88
CA ALA A 210 -7.02 20.87 22.00
C ALA A 210 -7.54 19.44 21.77
N ASP A 211 -7.60 18.66 22.85
CA ASP A 211 -8.18 17.33 22.84
C ASP A 211 -9.19 17.21 23.98
N ASN A 212 -10.45 16.97 23.63
CA ASN A 212 -11.56 16.73 24.54
C ASN A 212 -11.74 17.74 25.70
N VAL A 213 -11.55 19.03 25.40
CA VAL A 213 -11.73 20.11 26.38
C VAL A 213 -13.21 20.36 26.66
N VAL A 214 -13.59 20.55 27.92
CA VAL A 214 -14.94 21.01 28.29
C VAL A 214 -14.97 22.53 28.20
N PRO A 215 -15.80 23.13 27.32
CA PRO A 215 -15.89 24.58 27.29
C PRO A 215 -16.51 25.13 28.58
N THR A 216 -15.94 26.20 29.11
CA THR A 216 -16.37 26.83 30.36
C THR A 216 -17.56 27.78 30.16
N THR A 217 -17.63 28.44 29.01
CA THR A 217 -18.65 29.46 28.67
C THR A 217 -19.31 29.21 27.31
N PRO A 218 -19.84 28.00 27.02
CA PRO A 218 -20.43 27.71 25.72
C PRO A 218 -21.72 28.49 25.49
N SER A 219 -21.99 28.84 24.23
CA SER A 219 -23.27 29.44 23.85
C SER A 219 -24.44 28.43 23.96
N PRO A 220 -25.71 28.90 23.99
CA PRO A 220 -26.88 28.01 24.10
C PRO A 220 -26.97 26.93 23.01
N ASP A 221 -26.42 27.21 21.83
CA ASP A 221 -26.40 26.29 20.69
C ASP A 221 -25.34 25.18 20.83
N TRP A 222 -24.50 25.21 21.88
CA TRP A 222 -23.52 24.17 22.13
C TRP A 222 -24.17 22.87 22.64
N PRO A 223 -23.93 21.72 21.98
CA PRO A 223 -24.44 20.44 22.46
C PRO A 223 -23.86 20.05 23.82
N LYS A 224 -24.73 19.82 24.82
CA LYS A 224 -24.40 19.56 26.23
C LYS A 224 -23.38 18.43 26.46
N SER A 225 -23.41 17.38 25.65
CA SER A 225 -22.49 16.23 25.77
C SER A 225 -21.15 16.42 25.06
N ALA A 226 -20.99 17.48 24.28
CA ALA A 226 -19.83 17.63 23.44
C ALA A 226 -18.61 18.18 24.17
N ARG A 227 -17.46 17.86 23.61
CA ARG A 227 -16.15 18.38 24.00
C ARG A 227 -15.55 19.12 22.82
N PHE A 228 -14.84 20.19 23.12
CA PHE A 228 -14.06 20.94 22.17
C PHE A 228 -12.81 20.15 21.79
N GLU A 229 -12.50 20.19 20.51
CA GLU A 229 -11.38 19.47 19.90
C GLU A 229 -10.79 20.39 18.85
N GLY A 230 -9.47 20.56 18.90
CA GLY A 230 -8.73 21.43 18.01
C GLY A 230 -8.84 21.00 16.56
N VAL A 231 -8.58 21.92 15.64
CA VAL A 231 -8.69 21.72 14.20
C VAL A 231 -7.78 20.57 13.74
N ILE A 232 -6.51 20.56 14.16
CA ILE A 232 -5.52 19.54 13.75
C ILE A 232 -5.85 18.18 14.36
N THR A 233 -6.22 18.13 15.64
CA THR A 233 -6.63 16.88 16.32
C THR A 233 -7.82 16.25 15.58
N ARG A 234 -8.85 17.07 15.30
CA ARG A 234 -10.05 16.63 14.59
C ARG A 234 -9.76 16.23 13.15
N PHE A 235 -8.97 17.02 12.43
CA PHE A 235 -8.61 16.76 11.04
C PHE A 235 -7.84 15.44 10.93
N THR A 236 -6.86 15.23 11.82
CA THR A 236 -6.09 13.99 11.90
C THR A 236 -6.99 12.78 12.11
N ARG A 237 -7.86 12.81 13.13
CA ARG A 237 -8.78 11.71 13.43
C ARG A 237 -9.77 11.44 12.30
N SER A 238 -10.28 12.49 11.66
CA SER A 238 -11.37 12.38 10.67
C SER A 238 -10.86 12.00 9.29
N TYR A 239 -9.67 12.49 8.91
CA TYR A 239 -9.15 12.37 7.56
C TYR A 239 -7.85 11.60 7.47
N LEU A 240 -6.95 11.59 8.46
CA LEU A 240 -5.64 10.93 8.29
C LEU A 240 -5.62 9.47 8.70
N VAL A 241 -6.43 9.08 9.69
CA VAL A 241 -6.43 7.71 10.25
C VAL A 241 -7.15 6.69 9.35
N LYS A 242 -8.05 7.15 8.48
CA LYS A 242 -8.84 6.26 7.61
C LYS A 242 -8.52 6.54 6.15
N ASP A 243 -8.19 5.48 5.40
CA ASP A 243 -8.20 5.52 3.94
C ASP A 243 -9.63 5.84 3.49
N SER A 244 -9.80 7.00 2.87
CA SER A 244 -11.09 7.62 2.60
C SER A 244 -11.12 8.19 1.20
N LYS A 245 -12.31 8.32 0.61
CA LYS A 245 -12.45 8.92 -0.72
C LYS A 245 -11.93 10.37 -0.73
N GLU A 246 -11.94 11.04 0.42
CA GLU A 246 -11.40 12.39 0.57
C GLU A 246 -9.88 12.48 0.33
N HIS A 247 -9.09 11.41 0.47
CA HIS A 247 -7.64 11.45 0.15
C HIS A 247 -7.33 11.75 -1.32
N LYS A 248 -8.33 11.54 -2.19
CA LYS A 248 -8.22 11.80 -3.63
C LYS A 248 -8.69 13.22 -4.01
N SER A 249 -9.22 14.00 -3.06
CA SER A 249 -9.66 15.37 -3.37
C SER A 249 -8.45 16.30 -3.48
N GLU A 250 -8.51 17.23 -4.43
CA GLU A 250 -7.48 18.26 -4.60
C GLU A 250 -7.32 19.10 -3.32
N GLU A 251 -8.43 19.42 -2.65
CA GLU A 251 -8.45 20.15 -1.38
C GLU A 251 -7.65 19.44 -0.27
N PHE A 252 -7.75 18.11 -0.18
CA PHE A 252 -6.98 17.33 0.80
C PHE A 252 -5.50 17.29 0.44
N GLN A 253 -5.16 17.10 -0.85
CA GLN A 253 -3.79 17.03 -1.31
C GLN A 253 -3.05 18.37 -1.23
N ASP A 254 -3.78 19.49 -1.32
CA ASP A 254 -3.20 20.82 -1.14
C ASP A 254 -2.79 21.08 0.31
N ILE A 255 -3.54 20.54 1.28
CA ILE A 255 -3.29 20.76 2.72
C ILE A 255 -2.37 19.68 3.31
N VAL A 256 -2.51 18.44 2.86
CA VAL A 256 -1.78 17.30 3.43
C VAL A 256 -0.64 16.91 2.52
N SER A 257 0.57 17.21 2.97
CA SER A 257 1.79 16.72 2.35
C SER A 257 2.19 15.38 2.97
N MET A 258 2.45 14.37 2.13
CA MET A 258 3.10 13.15 2.59
C MET A 258 4.60 13.42 2.74
N LYS A 259 5.09 13.44 3.98
CA LYS A 259 6.52 13.57 4.28
C LYS A 259 7.04 12.28 4.88
N LEU A 260 8.35 12.06 4.79
CA LEU A 260 8.99 10.98 5.54
C LEU A 260 8.69 11.16 7.03
N CYS A 261 8.35 10.06 7.69
CA CYS A 261 8.07 10.06 9.12
C CYS A 261 9.31 10.54 9.88
N SER A 262 9.15 11.59 10.71
CA SER A 262 10.26 12.18 11.46
C SER A 262 10.90 11.24 12.48
N VAL A 263 10.19 10.18 12.91
CA VAL A 263 10.66 9.22 13.93
C VAL A 263 11.44 8.06 13.31
N CYS A 264 10.91 7.46 12.23
CA CYS A 264 11.54 6.33 11.57
C CYS A 264 12.36 6.71 10.33
N HIS A 265 12.27 7.97 9.89
CA HIS A 265 12.92 8.50 8.68
C HIS A 265 12.60 7.68 7.41
N GLY A 266 11.37 7.17 7.30
CA GLY A 266 10.98 6.33 6.16
C GLY A 266 11.11 4.83 6.41
N GLN A 267 11.93 4.39 7.37
CA GLN A 267 12.28 2.97 7.56
C GLN A 267 11.16 2.08 8.11
N ARG A 268 9.99 2.67 8.43
CA ARG A 268 8.75 1.97 8.84
C ARG A 268 8.83 1.19 10.17
N LEU A 269 10.00 1.11 10.80
CA LEU A 269 10.26 0.28 11.98
C LEU A 269 10.47 1.12 13.24
N ASN A 270 10.18 0.54 14.40
CA ASN A 270 10.41 1.20 15.69
C ASN A 270 11.90 1.24 16.08
N LYS A 271 12.20 2.04 17.11
CA LYS A 271 13.57 2.24 17.61
C LYS A 271 14.25 0.94 18.04
N ARG A 272 13.52 0.00 18.66
CA ARG A 272 14.06 -1.29 19.12
C ARG A 272 14.50 -2.15 17.94
N ILE A 273 13.70 -2.25 16.88
CA ILE A 273 14.10 -3.03 15.70
C ILE A 273 15.30 -2.39 15.01
N ARG A 274 15.29 -1.06 14.85
CA ARG A 274 16.40 -0.34 14.22
C ARG A 274 17.71 -0.40 15.00
N SER A 275 17.68 -0.66 16.30
CA SER A 275 18.92 -0.84 17.08
C SER A 275 19.61 -2.16 16.80
N CYS A 276 18.95 -3.14 16.16
CA CYS A 276 19.54 -4.41 15.77
C CYS A 276 20.31 -4.26 14.46
N LEU A 277 21.63 -4.45 14.52
CA LEU A 277 22.57 -4.19 13.45
C LEU A 277 23.33 -5.45 13.01
N ILE A 278 23.66 -5.51 11.74
CA ILE A 278 24.67 -6.41 11.16
C ILE A 278 25.73 -5.52 10.54
N GLN A 279 26.99 -5.64 10.98
CA GLN A 279 28.12 -4.80 10.51
C GLN A 279 27.78 -3.29 10.47
N GLY A 280 27.06 -2.79 11.48
CA GLY A 280 26.67 -1.38 11.60
C GLY A 280 25.45 -0.95 10.79
N LYS A 281 24.78 -1.86 10.07
CA LYS A 281 23.54 -1.56 9.33
C LYS A 281 22.33 -2.23 9.96
N SER A 282 21.25 -1.48 10.15
CA SER A 282 19.94 -2.02 10.51
C SER A 282 19.23 -2.58 9.28
N ILE A 283 18.15 -3.33 9.50
CA ILE A 283 17.32 -3.83 8.39
C ILE A 283 16.72 -2.68 7.57
N GLY A 284 16.46 -1.52 8.19
CA GLY A 284 16.01 -0.31 7.50
C GLY A 284 17.07 0.20 6.53
N ASP A 285 18.31 0.31 7.00
CA ASP A 285 19.44 0.77 6.19
C ASP A 285 19.71 -0.18 5.01
N CYS A 286 19.52 -1.49 5.20
CA CYS A 286 19.63 -2.48 4.12
C CYS A 286 18.55 -2.32 3.04
N VAL A 287 17.37 -1.80 3.38
CA VAL A 287 16.28 -1.55 2.43
C VAL A 287 16.46 -0.21 1.70
N ASP A 288 17.18 0.73 2.31
CA ASP A 288 17.41 2.06 1.74
C ASP A 288 18.57 2.11 0.71
N ILE A 289 19.42 1.08 0.66
CA ILE A 289 20.53 1.00 -0.31
C ILE A 289 20.13 0.29 -1.62
N PRO A 290 20.83 0.57 -2.74
CA PRO A 290 20.61 -0.15 -4.00
C PRO A 290 20.79 -1.66 -3.87
N ILE A 291 19.98 -2.44 -4.60
CA ILE A 291 19.99 -3.91 -4.52
C ILE A 291 21.36 -4.54 -4.82
N VAL A 292 22.15 -3.90 -5.69
CA VAL A 292 23.51 -4.34 -6.04
C VAL A 292 24.46 -4.21 -4.85
N GLU A 293 24.36 -3.10 -4.11
CA GLU A 293 25.13 -2.88 -2.88
C GLU A 293 24.65 -3.79 -1.75
N LEU A 294 23.34 -4.00 -1.62
CA LEU A 294 22.80 -4.96 -0.66
C LEU A 294 23.34 -6.37 -0.91
N ARG A 295 23.42 -6.79 -2.18
CA ARG A 295 24.01 -8.09 -2.53
C ARG A 295 25.48 -8.18 -2.13
N GLN A 296 26.26 -7.13 -2.38
CA GLN A 296 27.66 -7.07 -1.96
C GLN A 296 27.79 -7.15 -0.44
N PHE A 297 26.94 -6.43 0.30
CA PHE A 297 26.87 -6.49 1.76
C PHE A 297 26.51 -7.89 2.26
N ILE A 298 25.52 -8.56 1.67
CA ILE A 298 25.15 -9.93 2.07
C ILE A 298 26.33 -10.89 1.82
N ALA A 299 27.07 -10.71 0.73
CA ALA A 299 28.22 -11.54 0.39
C ALA A 299 29.42 -11.39 1.36
N THR A 300 29.49 -10.31 2.15
CA THR A 300 30.53 -10.17 3.19
C THR A 300 30.19 -10.90 4.48
N LEU A 301 28.96 -11.39 4.62
CA LEU A 301 28.53 -12.11 5.82
C LEU A 301 29.03 -13.55 5.76
N ASN A 302 29.74 -13.97 6.81
CA ASN A 302 30.21 -15.34 6.96
C ASN A 302 29.83 -15.82 8.36
N ASP A 303 28.59 -16.31 8.50
CA ASP A 303 28.08 -16.87 9.74
C ASP A 303 27.49 -18.27 9.46
N PRO A 304 28.02 -19.34 10.10
CA PRO A 304 27.58 -20.71 9.88
C PRO A 304 26.08 -20.93 10.11
N SER A 305 25.46 -20.17 11.01
CA SER A 305 24.05 -20.35 11.38
C SER A 305 23.06 -19.92 10.29
N VAL A 306 23.51 -19.13 9.31
CA VAL A 306 22.70 -18.62 8.20
C VAL A 306 23.27 -18.98 6.83
N ASN A 307 24.25 -19.89 6.76
CA ASN A 307 24.91 -20.24 5.51
C ASN A 307 23.93 -20.72 4.41
N THR A 308 22.88 -21.47 4.78
CA THR A 308 21.82 -21.86 3.84
C THR A 308 21.06 -20.67 3.26
N LEU A 309 20.86 -19.61 4.06
CA LEU A 309 20.17 -18.40 3.64
C LEU A 309 21.03 -17.55 2.70
N LEU A 310 22.36 -17.54 2.91
CA LEU A 310 23.30 -16.75 2.10
C LEU A 310 23.57 -17.37 0.72
N ASN A 311 23.34 -18.67 0.57
CA ASN A 311 23.57 -19.43 -0.67
C ASN A 311 22.29 -19.83 -1.43
N ALA A 312 21.11 -19.38 -0.94
CA ALA A 312 19.82 -19.61 -1.59
C ALA A 312 19.61 -18.62 -2.76
#